data_AF-A0A9P9D0C0-F1
#
_entry.id   AF-A0A9P9D0C0-F1
#
_cell.length_a   1.000
_cell.length_b   1.000
_cell.length_c   1.000
_cell.angle_alpha   90.00
_cell.angle_beta   90.00
_cell.angle_gamma   90.00
#
_symmetry.space_group_name_H-M   'P 1'
#
loop_
_entity.id
_entity.type
_entity.pdbx_description
1 polymer ?
#
loop_
_entity_poly.entity_id
_entity_poly.type
_entity_poly.pdbx_seq_one_letter_code
_entity_poly.pdbx_strand_id
1 'polypeptide(L)'
;MGVDTTTVNPASGHKSVHVTSQASFTYGLFIADIIHMPGSICGVWPAMWLFGPNWPVSGEIDIIEGVNTQVHNTITLHTGSGCYIINEGTLESTTLLDTANYQNYSNSLNANSGGIYTIEWTLDYISIWFFGLPTMRFTGGSGCNIDTYFINNNLIFDTTFCGDWAGSAKTWNTNLECSTLSSNCNDYVATNLAAFTKAYWLINSIKIFN
;
A
#
# COMPACT_ATOMS: atom_id res chain seq x y z
N MET A 1 13.15 -5.75 6.26
CA MET A 1 12.27 -6.85 5.80
C MET A 1 12.31 -6.84 4.28
N GLY A 2 12.94 -7.81 3.63
CA GLY A 2 13.17 -7.80 2.18
C GLY A 2 12.80 -9.12 1.52
N VAL A 3 12.71 -9.08 0.19
CA VAL A 3 12.40 -10.23 -0.65
C VAL A 3 13.65 -11.06 -0.96
N ASP A 4 13.47 -12.30 -1.39
CA ASP A 4 14.56 -13.15 -1.86
C ASP A 4 15.11 -12.67 -3.21
N THR A 5 16.44 -12.58 -3.28
CA THR A 5 17.22 -12.11 -4.44
C THR A 5 18.18 -13.17 -4.97
N THR A 6 18.05 -14.43 -4.51
CA THR A 6 19.02 -15.49 -4.79
C THR A 6 18.42 -16.72 -5.47
N THR A 7 17.14 -17.03 -5.26
CA THR A 7 16.50 -18.22 -5.86
C THR A 7 15.94 -17.92 -7.24
N VAL A 8 16.47 -18.54 -8.29
CA VAL A 8 15.95 -18.43 -9.66
C VAL A 8 14.79 -19.42 -9.87
N ASN A 9 13.72 -18.97 -10.52
CA ASN A 9 12.54 -19.75 -10.90
C ASN A 9 11.96 -20.62 -9.75
N PRO A 10 11.63 -20.02 -8.60
CA PRO A 10 11.05 -20.76 -7.48
C PRO A 10 9.66 -21.31 -7.81
N ALA A 11 9.44 -22.59 -7.52
CA ALA A 11 8.20 -23.30 -7.85
C ALA A 11 6.92 -22.70 -7.21
N SER A 12 7.05 -21.90 -6.15
CA SER A 12 5.93 -21.28 -5.43
C SER A 12 5.96 -19.75 -5.47
N GLY A 13 6.67 -19.17 -6.44
CA GLY A 13 6.88 -17.73 -6.53
C GLY A 13 8.01 -17.23 -5.64
N HIS A 14 8.37 -15.95 -5.81
CA HIS A 14 9.47 -15.32 -5.09
C HIS A 14 9.15 -15.22 -3.60
N LYS A 15 10.10 -15.67 -2.77
CA LYS A 15 9.94 -15.59 -1.31
C LYS A 15 9.93 -14.12 -0.88
N SER A 16 8.99 -13.80 -0.02
CA SER A 16 8.83 -12.50 0.63
C SER A 16 8.28 -12.72 2.03
N VAL A 17 7.92 -11.64 2.70
CA VAL A 17 7.27 -11.65 4.01
C VAL A 17 5.97 -10.86 3.97
N HIS A 18 4.98 -11.37 4.69
CA HIS A 18 3.75 -10.68 5.05
C HIS A 18 3.73 -10.66 6.58
N VAL A 19 3.82 -9.48 7.17
CA VAL A 19 3.91 -9.29 8.62
C VAL A 19 2.66 -8.60 9.10
N THR A 20 1.88 -9.31 9.93
CA THR A 20 0.63 -8.82 10.51
C THR A 20 0.83 -8.53 12.01
N SER A 21 0.31 -7.41 12.49
CA SER A 21 0.28 -7.12 13.93
C SER A 21 -0.57 -8.14 14.67
N GLN A 22 -0.17 -8.52 15.88
CA GLN A 22 -1.01 -9.38 16.74
C GLN A 22 -2.22 -8.62 17.29
N ALA A 23 -2.03 -7.35 17.63
CA ALA A 23 -3.11 -6.46 18.05
C ALA A 23 -3.92 -5.99 16.84
N SER A 24 -5.24 -5.89 17.01
CA SER A 24 -6.17 -5.24 16.10
C SER A 24 -6.66 -3.91 16.68
N PHE A 25 -7.11 -3.02 15.81
CA PHE A 25 -7.46 -1.65 16.15
C PHE A 25 -8.75 -1.22 15.45
N THR A 26 -9.54 -0.39 16.13
CA THR A 26 -10.70 0.28 15.53
C THR A 26 -10.53 1.79 15.49
N TYR A 27 -9.71 2.37 16.35
CA TYR A 27 -9.34 3.78 16.30
C TYR A 27 -7.89 3.93 16.74
N GLY A 28 -7.33 5.11 16.51
CA GLY A 28 -6.06 5.51 17.07
C GLY A 28 -5.26 6.43 16.16
N LEU A 29 -4.13 6.88 16.68
CA LEU A 29 -3.09 7.57 15.96
C LEU A 29 -1.92 6.59 15.72
N PHE A 30 -1.67 6.28 14.46
CA PHE A 30 -0.58 5.42 14.02
C PHE A 30 0.51 6.29 13.41
N ILE A 31 1.75 6.07 13.81
CA ILE A 31 2.92 6.79 13.29
C ILE A 31 3.93 5.76 12.83
N ALA A 32 4.20 5.72 11.53
CA ALA A 32 5.20 4.89 10.90
C ALA A 32 6.36 5.75 10.38
N ASP A 33 7.53 5.59 11.01
CA ASP A 33 8.79 6.21 10.58
C ASP A 33 9.56 5.19 9.74
N ILE A 34 9.63 5.44 8.43
CA ILE A 34 10.11 4.53 7.39
C ILE A 34 11.34 5.14 6.74
N ILE A 35 12.49 4.51 6.88
CA ILE A 35 13.75 4.96 6.27
C ILE A 35 13.85 4.51 4.80
N HIS A 36 13.30 3.33 4.50
CA HIS A 36 13.28 2.77 3.15
C HIS A 36 12.03 1.90 2.95
N MET A 37 11.49 1.91 1.74
CA MET A 37 10.44 1.01 1.28
C MET A 37 10.81 0.38 -0.07
N PRO A 38 10.14 -0.69 -0.53
CA PRO A 38 10.45 -1.30 -1.81
C PRO A 38 10.43 -0.30 -2.98
N GLY A 39 11.47 -0.38 -3.81
CA GLY A 39 11.68 0.51 -4.96
C GLY A 39 10.66 0.33 -6.09
N SER A 40 10.61 1.30 -7.01
CA SER A 40 9.74 1.31 -8.18
C SER A 40 10.35 0.33 -9.18
N ILE A 41 9.97 -0.95 -9.06
CA ILE A 41 10.61 -2.08 -9.71
C ILE A 41 9.51 -2.91 -10.37
N CYS A 42 9.70 -3.25 -11.64
CA CYS A 42 8.76 -4.09 -12.37
C CYS A 42 8.44 -5.38 -11.61
N GLY A 43 7.15 -5.65 -11.45
CA GLY A 43 6.61 -6.83 -10.79
C GLY A 43 6.48 -6.72 -9.29
N VAL A 44 7.07 -5.71 -8.63
CA VAL A 44 6.94 -5.48 -7.18
C VAL A 44 5.61 -4.81 -6.88
N TRP A 45 4.96 -5.25 -5.81
CA TRP A 45 3.74 -4.65 -5.23
C TRP A 45 3.92 -4.59 -3.70
N PRO A 46 4.39 -3.46 -3.15
CA PRO A 46 4.56 -3.30 -1.72
C PRO A 46 3.34 -2.64 -1.09
N ALA A 47 3.02 -3.04 0.15
CA ALA A 47 1.91 -2.45 0.89
C ALA A 47 2.23 -2.23 2.37
N MET A 48 1.79 -1.09 2.90
CA MET A 48 1.53 -0.87 4.33
C MET A 48 0.06 -0.51 4.48
N TRP A 49 -0.69 -1.33 5.19
CA TRP A 49 -2.15 -1.29 5.16
C TRP A 49 -2.76 -1.84 6.43
N LEU A 50 -4.04 -1.55 6.69
CA LEU A 50 -4.81 -2.17 7.76
C LEU A 50 -5.94 -3.01 7.17
N PHE A 51 -6.14 -4.21 7.72
CA PHE A 51 -7.16 -5.14 7.23
C PHE A 51 -8.01 -5.69 8.37
N GLY A 52 -9.34 -5.62 8.21
CA GLY A 52 -10.32 -6.13 9.16
C GLY A 52 -10.72 -7.59 8.93
N PRO A 53 -11.30 -8.27 9.93
CA PRO A 53 -11.86 -9.61 9.76
C PRO A 53 -13.02 -9.61 8.75
N ASN A 54 -13.34 -10.73 8.09
CA ASN A 54 -14.51 -10.83 7.20
C ASN A 54 -14.51 -9.80 6.04
N TRP A 55 -13.38 -9.68 5.35
CA TRP A 55 -13.23 -8.78 4.22
C TRP A 55 -14.32 -8.98 3.13
N PRO A 56 -14.80 -7.89 2.49
CA PRO A 56 -14.41 -6.49 2.70
C PRO A 56 -15.26 -5.76 3.76
N VAL A 57 -16.10 -6.47 4.52
CA VAL A 57 -17.15 -5.85 5.35
C VAL A 57 -16.57 -5.09 6.56
N SER A 58 -15.46 -5.55 7.13
CA SER A 58 -14.78 -4.82 8.23
C SER A 58 -13.70 -3.86 7.74
N GLY A 59 -13.63 -3.62 6.44
CA GLY A 59 -12.81 -2.58 5.85
C GLY A 59 -11.35 -2.94 5.65
N GLU A 60 -10.73 -2.19 4.74
CA GLU A 60 -9.31 -2.20 4.42
C GLU A 60 -8.85 -0.75 4.22
N ILE A 61 -7.69 -0.40 4.76
CA ILE A 61 -7.11 0.94 4.67
C ILE A 61 -5.70 0.81 4.11
N ASP A 62 -5.52 1.10 2.84
CA ASP A 62 -4.20 1.07 2.20
C ASP A 62 -3.53 2.43 2.33
N ILE A 63 -2.44 2.46 3.09
CA ILE A 63 -1.79 3.70 3.50
C ILE A 63 -0.61 3.99 2.60
N ILE A 64 0.14 2.95 2.26
CA ILE A 64 1.19 2.98 1.25
C ILE A 64 0.94 1.81 0.33
N GLU A 65 0.62 2.06 -0.93
CA GLU A 65 0.41 1.01 -1.92
C GLU A 65 0.75 1.48 -3.32
N GLY A 66 1.27 0.54 -4.13
CA GLY A 66 1.48 0.76 -5.54
C GLY A 66 2.10 -0.47 -6.20
N VAL A 67 2.38 -0.35 -7.50
CA VAL A 67 2.79 -1.48 -8.34
C VAL A 67 3.83 -1.08 -9.38
N ASN A 68 4.69 -2.02 -9.72
CA ASN A 68 5.66 -1.87 -10.81
C ASN A 68 6.51 -0.60 -10.63
N THR A 69 6.62 0.21 -11.69
CA THR A 69 7.41 1.44 -11.70
C THR A 69 6.61 2.69 -11.31
N GLN A 70 5.49 2.52 -10.59
CA GLN A 70 4.77 3.66 -10.03
C GLN A 70 5.68 4.52 -9.14
N VAL A 71 5.47 5.83 -9.23
CA VAL A 71 6.28 6.86 -8.55
C VAL A 71 5.48 7.66 -7.54
N HIS A 72 4.18 7.41 -7.45
CA HIS A 72 3.27 8.05 -6.51
C HIS A 72 2.60 7.00 -5.65
N ASN A 73 2.36 7.37 -4.39
CA ASN A 73 1.58 6.54 -3.50
C ASN A 73 0.10 6.56 -3.91
N THR A 74 -0.52 5.39 -3.87
CA THR A 74 -1.96 5.22 -3.99
C THR A 74 -2.53 4.94 -2.61
N ILE A 75 -3.50 5.74 -2.18
CA ILE A 75 -4.23 5.54 -0.91
C ILE A 75 -5.65 5.10 -1.25
N THR A 76 -6.08 3.97 -0.70
CA THR A 76 -7.37 3.34 -0.99
C THR A 76 -8.08 2.89 0.28
N LEU A 77 -9.41 2.88 0.21
CA LEU A 77 -10.26 2.21 1.18
C LEU A 77 -11.10 1.15 0.46
N HIS A 78 -11.11 -0.06 1.00
CA HIS A 78 -12.03 -1.11 0.57
C HIS A 78 -13.07 -1.35 1.66
N THR A 79 -14.33 -1.44 1.26
CA THR A 79 -15.45 -1.62 2.19
C THR A 79 -16.45 -2.61 1.63
N GLY A 80 -17.36 -3.10 2.48
CA GLY A 80 -18.61 -3.69 2.04
C GLY A 80 -19.44 -2.73 1.18
N SER A 81 -20.50 -3.24 0.57
CA SER A 81 -21.42 -2.42 -0.22
C SER A 81 -22.10 -1.34 0.64
N GLY A 82 -22.43 -0.22 0.00
CA GLY A 82 -23.19 0.87 0.64
C GLY A 82 -22.36 1.94 1.33
N CYS A 83 -21.02 1.83 1.33
CA CYS A 83 -20.12 2.93 1.68
C CYS A 83 -19.57 3.58 0.41
N TYR A 84 -19.79 4.89 0.28
CA TYR A 84 -19.14 5.76 -0.69
C TYR A 84 -18.73 7.04 0.03
N ILE A 85 -17.46 7.42 -0.14
CA ILE A 85 -16.92 8.62 0.47
C ILE A 85 -16.79 9.67 -0.62
N ILE A 86 -17.32 10.85 -0.35
CA ILE A 86 -17.22 12.02 -1.22
C ILE A 86 -16.34 13.01 -0.49
N ASN A 87 -15.12 13.21 -0.96
CA ASN A 87 -14.30 14.33 -0.53
C ASN A 87 -14.49 15.49 -1.52
N GLU A 88 -14.52 16.73 -1.03
CA GLU A 88 -14.54 17.89 -1.93
C GLU A 88 -13.36 17.83 -2.90
N GLY A 89 -13.65 17.76 -4.21
CA GLY A 89 -12.63 17.69 -5.26
C GLY A 89 -12.19 16.29 -5.69
N THR A 90 -12.79 15.21 -5.18
CA THR A 90 -12.54 13.83 -5.64
C THR A 90 -13.73 13.22 -6.37
N LEU A 91 -13.50 12.13 -7.10
CA LEU A 91 -14.56 11.31 -7.70
C LEU A 91 -15.39 10.63 -6.59
N GLU A 92 -16.65 10.29 -6.88
CA GLU A 92 -17.50 9.48 -6.01
C GLU A 92 -16.97 8.03 -5.95
N SER A 93 -16.12 7.72 -4.95
CA SER A 93 -15.64 6.36 -4.68
C SER A 93 -14.92 6.30 -3.33
N THR A 94 -14.85 5.11 -2.71
CA THR A 94 -13.88 4.85 -1.61
C THR A 94 -12.46 4.61 -2.14
N THR A 95 -12.29 4.64 -3.46
CA THR A 95 -11.13 4.10 -4.17
C THR A 95 -10.37 5.16 -4.96
N LEU A 96 -9.05 5.07 -4.85
CA LEU A 96 -7.99 5.59 -5.70
C LEU A 96 -7.88 7.11 -5.75
N LEU A 97 -7.11 7.67 -4.81
CA LEU A 97 -6.42 8.93 -5.04
C LEU A 97 -4.92 8.67 -5.23
N ASP A 98 -4.42 8.95 -6.44
CA ASP A 98 -3.01 9.24 -6.64
C ASP A 98 -2.72 10.56 -5.91
N THR A 99 -1.87 10.48 -4.89
CA THR A 99 -1.56 11.62 -4.01
C THR A 99 -0.83 12.76 -4.72
N ALA A 100 -0.41 12.58 -5.99
CA ALA A 100 0.35 13.52 -6.83
C ALA A 100 1.66 14.04 -6.19
N ASN A 101 2.05 13.50 -5.03
CA ASN A 101 3.26 13.86 -4.31
C ASN A 101 4.36 12.84 -4.61
N TYR A 102 5.24 13.20 -5.54
CA TYR A 102 6.36 12.36 -5.96
C TYR A 102 7.34 11.99 -4.83
N GLN A 103 7.31 12.64 -3.65
CA GLN A 103 8.27 12.37 -2.57
C GLN A 103 7.82 11.28 -1.60
N ASN A 104 6.54 10.90 -1.63
CA ASN A 104 5.96 10.04 -0.60
C ASN A 104 6.05 8.54 -0.90
N TYR A 105 6.59 8.17 -2.06
CA TYR A 105 6.60 6.78 -2.50
C TYR A 105 7.96 6.33 -3.01
N SER A 106 8.28 5.10 -2.66
CA SER A 106 9.30 4.27 -3.29
C SER A 106 10.64 4.97 -3.52
N ASN A 107 11.18 4.95 -4.74
CA ASN A 107 12.53 5.45 -5.05
C ASN A 107 12.75 6.90 -4.56
N SER A 108 11.75 7.77 -4.67
CA SER A 108 11.85 9.16 -4.22
C SER A 108 11.83 9.27 -2.69
N LEU A 109 10.97 8.52 -2.00
CA LEU A 109 10.98 8.44 -0.54
C LEU A 109 12.34 7.95 -0.04
N ASN A 110 12.87 6.90 -0.67
CA ASN A 110 14.17 6.32 -0.35
C ASN A 110 15.32 7.31 -0.58
N ALA A 111 15.27 8.07 -1.66
CA ALA A 111 16.27 9.10 -1.97
C ALA A 111 16.28 10.25 -0.94
N ASN A 112 15.13 10.53 -0.32
CA ASN A 112 14.98 11.53 0.74
C ASN A 112 15.27 10.97 2.14
N SER A 113 15.89 9.79 2.25
CA SER A 113 16.17 9.10 3.52
C SER A 113 14.92 8.75 4.33
N GLY A 114 13.78 8.57 3.66
CA GLY A 114 12.58 8.08 4.29
C GLY A 114 11.45 9.09 4.45
N GLY A 115 10.56 8.77 5.38
CA GLY A 115 9.19 9.26 5.47
C GLY A 115 8.58 9.03 6.84
N ILE A 116 7.77 9.98 7.32
CA ILE A 116 6.82 9.70 8.40
C ILE A 116 5.41 9.67 7.80
N TYR A 117 4.79 8.50 7.88
CA TYR A 117 3.38 8.31 7.63
C TYR A 117 2.61 8.38 8.94
N THR A 118 1.56 9.20 8.99
CA THR A 118 0.65 9.28 10.13
C THR A 118 -0.75 8.90 9.68
N ILE A 119 -1.47 8.17 10.52
CA ILE A 119 -2.87 7.78 10.31
C ILE A 119 -3.63 8.13 11.57
N GLU A 120 -4.70 8.91 11.43
CA GLU A 120 -5.64 9.24 12.51
C GLU A 120 -6.97 8.63 12.10
N TRP A 121 -7.40 7.67 12.90
CA TRP A 121 -8.64 6.96 12.68
C TRP A 121 -9.55 7.20 13.88
N THR A 122 -10.72 7.79 13.60
CA THR A 122 -11.77 8.10 14.56
C THR A 122 -13.10 7.49 14.12
N LEU A 123 -14.15 7.67 14.92
CA LEU A 123 -15.51 7.28 14.55
C LEU A 123 -16.07 8.03 13.33
N ASP A 124 -15.53 9.23 13.03
CA ASP A 124 -16.06 10.12 12.00
C ASP A 124 -15.21 10.11 10.71
N TYR A 125 -13.92 9.80 10.80
CA TYR A 125 -13.01 9.91 9.65
C TYR A 125 -11.76 9.05 9.80
N ILE A 126 -11.12 8.78 8.66
CA ILE A 126 -9.75 8.27 8.54
C ILE A 126 -8.94 9.31 7.77
N SER A 127 -7.83 9.77 8.33
CA SER A 127 -6.95 10.72 7.65
C SER A 127 -5.51 10.22 7.65
N ILE A 128 -4.81 10.45 6.54
CA ILE A 128 -3.47 9.97 6.28
C ILE A 128 -2.59 11.15 5.87
N TRP A 129 -1.40 11.21 6.45
CA TRP A 129 -0.41 12.27 6.23
C TRP A 129 0.94 11.67 5.84
N PHE A 130 1.65 12.37 4.97
CA PHE A 130 3.07 12.19 4.73
C PHE A 130 3.78 13.52 5.02
N PHE A 131 4.58 13.57 6.10
CA PHE A 131 5.30 14.76 6.57
C PHE A 131 4.50 16.09 6.51
N GLY A 132 3.63 16.35 7.49
CA GLY A 132 3.00 17.66 7.66
C GLY A 132 1.50 17.69 7.34
N LEU A 133 1.07 18.38 6.28
CA LEU A 133 -0.35 18.57 5.93
C LEU A 133 -1.03 17.27 5.46
N PRO A 134 -2.36 17.12 5.64
CA PRO A 134 -3.08 15.89 5.27
C PRO A 134 -2.92 15.59 3.79
N THR A 135 -2.39 14.40 3.50
CA THR A 135 -2.36 13.85 2.15
C THR A 135 -3.78 13.49 1.71
N MET A 136 -4.55 12.91 2.64
CA MET A 136 -5.93 12.52 2.41
C MET A 136 -6.73 12.52 3.72
N ARG A 137 -8.03 12.80 3.60
CA ARG A 137 -8.99 12.61 4.68
C ARG A 137 -10.29 12.06 4.12
N PHE A 138 -10.68 10.88 4.58
CA PHE A 138 -11.94 10.22 4.29
C PHE A 138 -12.93 10.53 5.40
N THR A 139 -13.86 11.45 5.14
CA THR A 139 -14.85 11.86 6.13
C THR A 139 -16.14 11.08 5.94
N GLY A 140 -16.64 10.46 7.00
CA GLY A 140 -17.92 9.76 7.01
C GLY A 140 -19.11 10.73 6.89
N GLY A 141 -20.30 10.16 6.67
CA GLY A 141 -21.54 10.90 6.49
C GLY A 141 -22.66 10.00 6.00
N SER A 142 -23.69 10.59 5.37
CA SER A 142 -24.84 9.84 4.85
C SER A 142 -24.47 8.79 3.79
N GLY A 143 -23.31 8.94 3.15
CA GLY A 143 -22.81 7.98 2.16
C GLY A 143 -21.90 6.88 2.72
N CYS A 144 -21.33 7.06 3.91
CA CYS A 144 -20.49 6.05 4.55
C CYS A 144 -20.33 6.33 6.05
N ASN A 145 -20.68 5.36 6.89
CA ASN A 145 -20.40 5.44 8.33
C ASN A 145 -19.07 4.74 8.63
N ILE A 146 -18.00 5.50 8.88
CA ILE A 146 -16.66 4.96 9.14
C ILE A 146 -16.69 3.92 10.26
N ASP A 147 -17.42 4.20 11.34
CA ASP A 147 -17.52 3.35 12.52
C ASP A 147 -18.15 1.97 12.24
N THR A 148 -19.02 1.89 11.24
CA THR A 148 -19.66 0.62 10.84
C THR A 148 -18.81 -0.17 9.84
N TYR A 149 -18.06 0.51 8.97
CA TYR A 149 -17.38 -0.12 7.85
C TYR A 149 -15.92 -0.49 8.11
N PHE A 150 -15.28 0.08 9.14
CA PHE A 150 -13.91 -0.23 9.51
C PHE A 150 -13.89 -0.66 10.98
N ILE A 151 -13.44 -1.88 11.28
CA ILE A 151 -13.45 -2.38 12.66
C ILE A 151 -12.44 -3.52 12.88
N ASN A 152 -11.71 -3.46 14.00
CA ASN A 152 -10.76 -4.49 14.42
C ASN A 152 -9.71 -4.84 13.35
N ASN A 153 -9.12 -3.83 12.71
CA ASN A 153 -8.13 -4.05 11.67
C ASN A 153 -6.73 -4.30 12.25
N ASN A 154 -6.01 -5.24 11.66
CA ASN A 154 -4.59 -5.49 11.95
C ASN A 154 -3.71 -4.69 10.97
N LEU A 155 -2.61 -4.13 11.46
CA LEU A 155 -1.61 -3.46 10.64
C LEU A 155 -0.73 -4.51 9.93
N ILE A 156 -0.52 -4.31 8.63
CA ILE A 156 0.23 -5.22 7.77
C ILE A 156 1.36 -4.45 7.06
N PHE A 157 2.52 -5.11 6.95
CA PHE A 157 3.55 -4.79 5.98
C PHE A 157 3.83 -6.02 5.12
N ASP A 158 3.80 -5.85 3.80
CA ASP A 158 4.21 -6.91 2.89
C ASP A 158 4.86 -6.38 1.61
N THR A 159 5.35 -7.32 0.82
CA THR A 159 5.74 -7.09 -0.56
C THR A 159 5.39 -8.33 -1.34
N THR A 160 4.36 -8.25 -2.18
CA THR A 160 4.02 -9.31 -3.12
C THR A 160 4.58 -9.01 -4.50
N PHE A 161 4.37 -9.94 -5.42
CA PHE A 161 4.76 -9.79 -6.81
C PHE A 161 3.60 -10.10 -7.74
N CYS A 162 3.53 -9.36 -8.84
CA CYS A 162 2.55 -9.58 -9.90
C CYS A 162 1.12 -9.57 -9.37
N GLY A 163 0.51 -10.74 -9.18
CA GLY A 163 -0.83 -10.88 -8.65
C GLY A 163 -1.90 -10.14 -9.47
N ASP A 164 -3.03 -9.89 -8.81
CA ASP A 164 -4.23 -9.35 -9.43
C ASP A 164 -4.08 -7.90 -9.90
N TRP A 165 -3.11 -7.14 -9.35
CA TRP A 165 -2.87 -5.76 -9.74
C TRP A 165 -1.60 -5.58 -10.59
N ALA A 166 -0.41 -5.77 -10.03
CA ALA A 166 0.86 -5.48 -10.72
C ALA A 166 1.05 -6.34 -11.98
N GLY A 167 0.61 -7.59 -11.92
CA GLY A 167 0.74 -8.57 -13.01
C GLY A 167 -0.44 -8.59 -13.98
N SER A 168 -1.52 -7.86 -13.69
CA SER A 168 -2.68 -7.82 -14.58
C SER A 168 -2.30 -7.26 -15.95
N ALA A 169 -2.95 -7.73 -17.01
CA ALA A 169 -2.70 -7.23 -18.37
C ALA A 169 -2.93 -5.71 -18.48
N LYS A 170 -3.84 -5.14 -17.68
CA LYS A 170 -4.12 -3.69 -17.68
C LYS A 170 -3.02 -2.87 -17.04
N THR A 171 -2.23 -3.44 -16.13
CA THR A 171 -1.11 -2.75 -15.47
C THR A 171 0.23 -3.08 -16.12
N TRP A 172 0.52 -4.37 -16.35
CA TRP A 172 1.80 -4.81 -16.88
C TRP A 172 1.98 -4.37 -18.34
N ASN A 173 0.99 -4.68 -19.21
CA ASN A 173 1.14 -4.44 -20.65
C ASN A 173 1.06 -2.96 -21.03
N THR A 174 0.52 -2.12 -20.14
CA THR A 174 0.42 -0.67 -20.35
C THR A 174 1.62 0.09 -19.77
N ASN A 175 2.36 -0.54 -18.85
CA ASN A 175 3.64 -0.03 -18.38
C ASN A 175 4.74 -0.34 -19.42
N LEU A 176 5.16 0.67 -20.18
CA LEU A 176 6.13 0.50 -21.27
C LEU A 176 7.49 -0.02 -20.76
N GLU A 177 7.92 0.41 -19.57
CA GLU A 177 9.18 -0.06 -18.99
C GLU A 177 9.11 -1.55 -18.67
N CYS A 178 8.04 -2.01 -18.03
CA CYS A 178 7.93 -3.43 -17.64
C CYS A 178 7.61 -4.36 -18.80
N SER A 179 6.69 -3.95 -19.69
CA SER A 179 6.28 -4.76 -20.84
C SER A 179 7.40 -4.98 -21.87
N THR A 180 8.42 -4.10 -21.91
CA THR A 180 9.59 -4.30 -22.78
C THR A 180 10.60 -5.30 -22.20
N LEU A 181 10.58 -5.54 -20.89
CA LEU A 181 11.48 -6.47 -20.21
C LEU A 181 10.98 -7.92 -20.28
N SER A 182 9.66 -8.13 -20.32
CA SER A 182 9.05 -9.46 -20.45
C SER A 182 7.60 -9.38 -20.93
N SER A 183 7.16 -10.42 -21.65
CA SER A 183 5.78 -10.57 -22.12
C SER A 183 4.75 -10.66 -20.98
N ASN A 184 5.15 -11.16 -19.82
CA ASN A 184 4.34 -11.17 -18.61
C ASN A 184 5.20 -11.00 -17.35
N CYS A 185 4.53 -10.59 -16.28
CA CYS A 185 5.15 -10.26 -15.00
C CYS A 185 5.83 -11.46 -14.34
N ASN A 186 5.19 -12.63 -14.34
CA ASN A 186 5.70 -13.80 -13.61
C ASN A 186 7.03 -14.28 -14.21
N ASP A 187 7.15 -14.28 -15.54
CA ASP A 187 8.39 -14.65 -16.22
C ASP A 187 9.55 -13.67 -15.90
N TYR A 188 9.24 -12.37 -15.81
CA TYR A 188 10.22 -11.36 -15.40
C TYR A 188 10.69 -11.63 -13.96
N VAL A 189 9.73 -11.75 -13.04
CA VAL A 189 10.03 -11.92 -11.61
C VAL A 189 10.80 -13.20 -11.35
N ALA A 190 10.46 -14.31 -12.01
CA ALA A 190 11.13 -15.59 -11.86
C ALA A 190 12.62 -15.60 -12.25
N THR A 191 13.07 -14.64 -13.08
CA THR A 191 14.41 -14.70 -13.71
C THR A 191 15.29 -13.47 -13.47
N ASN A 192 14.76 -12.36 -12.95
CA ASN A 192 15.48 -11.08 -12.86
C ASN A 192 15.85 -10.67 -11.42
N LEU A 193 16.45 -11.60 -10.67
CA LEU A 193 16.66 -11.46 -9.21
C LEU A 193 17.38 -10.20 -8.75
N ALA A 194 18.39 -9.78 -9.52
CA ALA A 194 19.20 -8.61 -9.19
C ALA A 194 18.37 -7.31 -9.15
N ALA A 195 17.22 -7.28 -9.84
CA ALA A 195 16.30 -6.15 -9.81
C ALA A 195 15.69 -5.92 -8.43
N PHE A 196 15.58 -6.97 -7.59
CA PHE A 196 14.86 -6.92 -6.32
C PHE A 196 15.74 -6.60 -5.11
N THR A 197 17.00 -6.24 -5.31
CA THR A 197 17.93 -5.84 -4.24
C THR A 197 17.46 -4.60 -3.46
N LYS A 198 16.61 -3.77 -4.07
CA LYS A 198 15.97 -2.61 -3.46
C LYS A 198 14.49 -2.85 -3.10
N ALA A 199 14.01 -4.09 -3.12
CA ALA A 199 12.66 -4.44 -2.69
C ALA A 199 12.66 -4.85 -1.21
N TYR A 200 12.83 -3.86 -0.32
CA TYR A 200 12.80 -4.07 1.12
C TYR A 200 12.26 -2.87 1.89
N TRP A 201 11.65 -3.15 3.02
CA TRP A 201 11.28 -2.19 4.06
C TRP A 201 12.40 -2.06 5.10
N LEU A 202 12.77 -0.83 5.43
CA LEU A 202 13.56 -0.46 6.61
C LEU A 202 12.74 0.52 7.44
N ILE A 203 12.24 0.04 8.57
CA ILE A 203 11.32 0.78 9.44
C ILE A 203 12.12 1.18 10.69
N ASN A 204 12.13 2.48 10.99
CA ASN A 204 12.77 3.00 12.20
C ASN A 204 11.89 2.77 13.42
N SER A 205 10.59 3.13 13.33
CA SER A 205 9.63 2.87 14.41
C SER A 205 8.20 2.81 13.91
N ILE A 206 7.38 2.03 14.61
CA ILE A 206 5.92 2.06 14.55
C ILE A 206 5.42 2.40 15.95
N LYS A 207 4.60 3.45 16.07
CA LYS A 207 3.99 3.88 17.34
C LYS A 207 2.48 4.01 17.15
N ILE A 208 1.73 3.55 18.13
CA ILE A 208 0.26 3.56 18.10
C ILE A 208 -0.23 4.15 19.42
N PHE A 209 -1.16 5.10 19.33
CA PHE A 209 -1.76 5.80 20.46
C PHE A 209 -3.28 5.70 20.36
N ASN A 210 -3.95 5.48 21.49
CA ASN A 210 -5.41 5.36 21.60
C ASN A 210 -5.95 6.38 22.60
#